data_AF-A0A920TDK2-F1
#
_entry.id   AF-A0A920TDK2-F1
#
_cell.length_a   1.000
_cell.length_b   1.000
_cell.length_c   1.000
_cell.angle_alpha   90.00
_cell.angle_beta   90.00
_cell.angle_gamma   90.00
#
_symmetry.space_group_name_H-M   'P 1'
#
loop_
_entity.id
_entity.type
_entity.pdbx_description
1 polymer ?
#
loop_
_entity_poly.entity_id
_entity_poly.type
_entity_poly.pdbx_seq_one_letter_code
_entity_poly.pdbx_strand_id
1 'polypeptide(L)'
;MENIPALDSMHRLTSKDRVTLPQYGVGTVVDLRTTEETELTPNVSQWIRNSVRPSQYCRDDPLPRAVTLNVETGIPADRIRISYTNWLDTRQTVFRQVLTLLAKPSARPVIYHCAGGKDRTGVISALLLDIAGVDRETIAEDYSLTARYLYNVI
;
A
#
# COMPACT_ATOMS: atom_id res chain seq x y z
N MET A 1 10.09 15.82 -19.11
CA MET A 1 9.24 15.41 -17.97
C MET A 1 10.11 14.59 -17.05
N GLU A 2 10.48 15.13 -15.89
CA GLU A 2 11.29 14.41 -14.91
C GLU A 2 10.47 13.21 -14.38
N ASN A 3 11.06 12.02 -14.44
CA ASN A 3 10.50 10.83 -13.82
C ASN A 3 10.48 11.04 -12.30
N ILE A 4 9.30 11.25 -11.73
CA ILE A 4 9.09 11.09 -10.29
C ILE A 4 9.23 9.58 -10.04
N PRO A 5 10.25 9.12 -9.29
CA PRO A 5 10.37 7.70 -8.98
C PRO A 5 9.11 7.31 -8.21
N ALA A 6 8.45 6.25 -8.67
CA ALA A 6 7.34 5.68 -7.96
C ALA A 6 7.82 5.35 -6.53
N LEU A 7 7.15 5.92 -5.53
CA LEU A 7 7.50 5.76 -4.11
C LEU A 7 7.02 4.40 -3.64
N ASP A 8 7.58 3.35 -4.24
CA ASP A 8 7.15 1.96 -4.04
C ASP A 8 7.50 1.49 -2.63
N SER A 9 8.61 2.02 -2.11
CA SER A 9 9.24 1.61 -0.86
C SER A 9 10.12 2.73 -0.29
N MET A 10 9.80 3.14 0.94
CA MET A 10 10.52 4.22 1.65
C MET A 10 11.99 3.92 1.94
N HIS A 11 12.43 2.65 1.91
CA HIS A 11 13.84 2.29 2.06
C HIS A 11 14.71 2.76 0.86
N ARG A 12 14.10 3.05 -0.30
CA ARG A 12 14.77 3.49 -1.54
C ARG A 12 14.83 5.01 -1.73
N LEU A 13 14.38 5.79 -0.74
CA LEU A 13 14.39 7.25 -0.84
C LEU A 13 15.79 7.78 -1.11
N THR A 14 15.92 8.51 -2.22
CA THR A 14 17.16 9.19 -2.60
C THR A 14 17.45 10.34 -1.63
N SER A 15 18.69 10.84 -1.64
CA SER A 15 19.03 12.03 -0.85
C SER A 15 18.16 13.25 -1.19
N LYS A 16 17.71 13.36 -2.45
CA LYS A 16 16.79 14.42 -2.90
C LYS A 16 15.41 14.25 -2.26
N ASP A 17 14.86 13.04 -2.24
CA ASP A 17 13.54 12.78 -1.66
C ASP A 17 13.51 13.07 -0.16
N ARG A 18 14.60 12.73 0.54
CA ARG A 18 14.75 12.98 1.99
C ARG A 18 14.73 14.46 2.36
N VAL A 19 15.09 15.35 1.43
CA VAL A 19 15.03 16.81 1.61
C VAL A 19 13.69 17.36 1.14
N THR A 20 13.14 16.82 0.06
CA THR A 20 11.95 17.36 -0.61
C THR A 20 10.65 17.00 0.13
N LEU A 21 10.51 15.76 0.61
CA LEU A 21 9.29 15.32 1.31
C LEU A 21 8.97 16.14 2.58
N PRO A 22 9.94 16.48 3.46
CA PRO A 22 9.71 17.40 4.57
C PRO A 22 9.26 18.80 4.12
N GLN A 23 9.81 19.32 3.01
CA GLN A 23 9.45 20.64 2.47
C GLN A 23 8.01 20.69 1.98
N TYR A 24 7.48 19.57 1.46
CA TYR A 24 6.06 19.41 1.16
C TYR A 24 5.18 19.21 2.41
N GLY A 25 5.78 19.22 3.61
CA GLY A 25 5.07 19.07 4.87
C GLY A 25 4.77 17.62 5.26
N VAL A 26 5.25 16.63 4.48
CA VAL A 26 5.02 15.21 4.76
C VAL A 26 5.64 14.86 6.11
N GLY A 27 4.78 14.51 7.07
CA GLY A 27 5.18 14.11 8.41
C GLY A 27 4.55 12.80 8.88
N THR A 28 3.59 12.27 8.12
CA THR A 28 2.88 11.04 8.43
C THR A 28 3.13 10.00 7.34
N VAL A 29 3.53 8.80 7.74
CA VAL A 29 3.67 7.64 6.86
C VAL A 29 2.86 6.47 7.39
N VAL A 30 2.09 5.83 6.52
CA VAL A 30 1.39 4.58 6.80
C VAL A 30 2.11 3.45 6.07
N ASP A 31 2.80 2.60 6.82
CA ASP A 31 3.53 1.45 6.28
C ASP A 31 2.62 0.22 6.28
N LEU A 32 2.23 -0.25 5.10
CA LEU A 32 1.36 -1.41 4.89
C LEU A 32 2.16 -2.71 4.71
N ARG A 33 3.49 -2.66 4.90
CA ARG A 33 4.36 -3.84 4.82
C ARG A 33 4.15 -4.78 6.00
N THR A 34 4.48 -6.05 5.79
CA THR A 34 4.51 -7.07 6.85
C THR A 34 5.65 -6.77 7.82
N THR A 35 5.58 -7.34 9.02
CA THR A 35 6.67 -7.20 9.99
C THR A 35 8.00 -7.69 9.40
N GLU A 36 8.00 -8.85 8.76
CA GLU A 36 9.16 -9.41 8.05
C GLU A 36 9.75 -8.44 6.99
N GLU A 37 8.91 -7.85 6.13
CA GLU A 37 9.35 -6.90 5.11
C GLU A 37 10.00 -5.65 5.73
N THR A 38 9.47 -5.16 6.85
CA THR A 38 10.02 -3.99 7.57
C THR A 38 11.33 -4.29 8.29
N GLU A 39 11.50 -5.52 8.78
CA GLU A 39 12.75 -5.97 9.41
C GLU A 39 13.86 -6.17 8.38
N LEU A 40 13.53 -6.76 7.23
CA LEU A 40 14.47 -6.93 6.11
C LEU A 40 14.86 -5.59 5.48
N THR A 41 13.91 -4.66 5.35
CA THR A 41 14.12 -3.36 4.70
C THR A 41 13.53 -2.21 5.52
N PRO A 42 14.20 -1.75 6.58
CA PRO A 42 13.65 -0.70 7.44
C PRO A 42 13.50 0.64 6.69
N ASN A 43 12.49 1.42 7.10
CA ASN A 43 12.29 2.76 6.54
C ASN A 43 13.46 3.68 6.93
N VAL A 44 13.94 4.49 5.97
CA VAL A 44 15.08 5.41 6.15
C VAL A 44 14.60 6.85 6.23
N SER A 45 14.18 7.30 7.40
CA SER A 45 13.74 8.69 7.54
C SER A 45 13.60 9.14 8.99
N GLN A 46 14.41 10.13 9.37
CA GLN A 46 14.42 10.74 10.70
C GLN A 46 13.34 11.83 10.84
N TRP A 47 12.78 12.34 9.73
CA TRP A 47 11.81 13.44 9.73
C TRP A 47 10.35 13.00 9.87
N ILE A 48 10.07 11.69 9.78
CA ILE A 48 8.72 11.16 9.97
C ILE A 48 8.36 11.37 11.44
N ARG A 49 7.35 12.22 11.68
CA ARG A 49 6.83 12.46 13.03
C ARG A 49 5.89 11.35 13.47
N ASN A 50 5.10 10.84 12.53
CA ASN A 50 4.10 9.80 12.76
C ASN A 50 4.30 8.65 11.78
N SER A 51 4.83 7.53 12.25
CA SER A 51 4.86 6.29 11.50
C SER A 51 3.77 5.38 12.04
N VAL A 52 2.77 5.08 11.20
CA VAL A 52 1.66 4.20 11.58
C VAL A 52 1.79 2.89 10.82
N ARG A 53 1.92 1.80 11.56
CA ARG A 53 1.83 0.45 11.01
C ARG A 53 0.55 -0.19 11.55
N PRO A 54 -0.52 -0.31 10.75
CA PRO A 54 -1.69 -1.07 11.15
C PRO A 54 -1.25 -2.50 11.42
N SER A 55 -1.44 -2.99 12.65
CA SER A 55 -1.18 -4.39 12.95
C SER A 55 -2.04 -5.27 12.05
N GLN A 56 -1.52 -6.41 11.60
CA GLN A 56 -2.28 -7.42 10.86
C GLN A 56 -2.76 -6.99 9.45
N TYR A 57 -2.10 -6.03 8.79
CA TYR A 57 -2.51 -5.61 7.45
C TYR A 57 -2.47 -6.76 6.43
N CYS A 58 -1.39 -7.55 6.39
CA CYS A 58 -1.27 -8.78 5.61
C CYS A 58 -0.17 -9.68 6.21
N ARG A 59 -0.38 -10.99 6.31
CA ARG A 59 0.58 -12.05 6.74
C ARG A 59 1.15 -12.04 8.17
N ASP A 60 1.07 -10.96 8.94
CA ASP A 60 1.47 -11.00 10.37
C ASP A 60 0.54 -11.90 11.22
N ASP A 61 -0.61 -12.28 10.65
CA ASP A 61 -1.51 -13.30 11.18
C ASP A 61 -1.75 -14.31 10.05
N PRO A 62 -1.34 -15.60 10.20
CA PRO A 62 -1.58 -16.61 9.18
C PRO A 62 -3.08 -16.68 8.90
N LEU A 63 -3.45 -16.65 7.62
CA LEU A 63 -4.82 -16.94 7.23
C LEU A 63 -5.21 -18.29 7.82
N PRO A 64 -6.46 -18.47 8.29
CA PRO A 64 -6.96 -19.80 8.61
C PRO A 64 -6.64 -20.73 7.45
N ARG A 65 -6.00 -21.88 7.77
CA ARG A 65 -5.49 -22.89 6.84
C ARG A 65 -6.51 -23.38 5.79
N ALA A 66 -7.79 -23.03 5.97
CA ALA A 66 -8.88 -23.25 5.02
C ALA A 66 -8.81 -22.37 3.74
N VAL A 67 -8.04 -21.28 3.73
CA VAL A 67 -7.92 -20.37 2.55
C VAL A 67 -6.62 -20.59 1.77
N THR A 68 -5.92 -21.70 2.00
CA THR A 68 -5.06 -22.30 0.96
C THR A 68 -5.95 -23.04 -0.03
N LEU A 69 -6.86 -22.29 -0.69
CA LEU A 69 -7.47 -22.78 -1.91
C LEU A 69 -6.35 -22.89 -2.93
N ASN A 70 -5.92 -24.13 -3.18
CA ASN A 70 -5.25 -24.47 -4.42
C ASN A 70 -6.13 -23.91 -5.53
N VAL A 71 -5.70 -22.80 -6.13
CA VAL A 71 -6.37 -22.26 -7.31
C VAL A 71 -6.10 -23.27 -8.41
N GLU A 72 -7.02 -24.23 -8.54
CA GLU A 72 -7.03 -25.29 -9.56
C GLU A 72 -7.11 -24.69 -10.98
N THR A 73 -7.43 -23.41 -11.12
CA THR A 73 -7.72 -22.77 -12.42
C THR A 73 -6.48 -22.40 -13.23
N GLY A 74 -5.26 -22.47 -12.69
CA GLY A 74 -4.02 -22.18 -13.42
C GLY A 74 -3.84 -20.71 -13.87
N ILE A 75 -4.81 -19.83 -13.63
CA ILE A 75 -4.78 -18.41 -14.04
C ILE A 75 -4.20 -17.55 -12.90
N PRO A 76 -3.07 -16.86 -13.10
CA PRO A 76 -2.44 -16.04 -12.04
C PRO A 76 -3.34 -14.93 -11.48
N ALA A 77 -4.19 -14.33 -12.32
CA ALA A 77 -5.11 -13.27 -11.91
C ALA A 77 -6.15 -13.74 -10.88
N ASP A 78 -6.58 -15.01 -10.93
CA ASP A 78 -7.53 -15.57 -9.97
C ASP A 78 -6.95 -15.62 -8.56
N ARG A 79 -5.67 -15.95 -8.43
CA ARG A 79 -4.97 -15.96 -7.13
C ARG A 79 -4.94 -14.58 -6.50
N ILE A 80 -4.69 -13.55 -7.30
CA ILE A 80 -4.66 -12.16 -6.83
C ILE A 80 -6.06 -11.70 -6.43
N ARG A 81 -7.07 -11.96 -7.27
CA ARG A 81 -8.47 -11.66 -6.95
C ARG A 81 -8.88 -12.28 -5.60
N ILE A 82 -8.64 -13.58 -5.43
CA ILE A 82 -8.98 -14.30 -4.19
C ILE A 82 -8.25 -13.69 -2.99
N SER A 83 -6.97 -13.33 -3.16
CA SER A 83 -6.20 -12.69 -2.08
C SER A 83 -6.82 -11.35 -1.67
N TYR A 84 -7.18 -10.51 -2.63
CA TYR A 84 -7.76 -9.18 -2.38
C TYR A 84 -9.13 -9.28 -1.72
N THR A 85 -10.04 -10.11 -2.26
CA THR A 85 -11.36 -10.31 -1.68
C THR A 85 -11.26 -10.84 -0.26
N ASN A 86 -10.37 -11.81 -0.03
CA ASN A 86 -10.16 -12.37 1.30
C ASN A 86 -9.61 -11.34 2.29
N TRP A 87 -8.71 -10.44 1.88
CA TRP A 87 -8.28 -9.35 2.76
C TRP A 87 -9.43 -8.42 3.13
N LEU A 88 -10.26 -8.04 2.15
CA LEU A 88 -11.41 -7.17 2.37
C LEU A 88 -12.44 -7.82 3.30
N ASP A 89 -12.70 -9.11 3.13
CA ASP A 89 -13.68 -9.86 3.93
C ASP A 89 -13.20 -10.09 5.37
N THR A 90 -11.92 -10.46 5.54
CA THR A 90 -11.39 -10.93 6.83
C THR A 90 -10.67 -9.87 7.65
N ARG A 91 -10.24 -8.75 7.05
CA ARG A 91 -9.40 -7.72 7.70
C ARG A 91 -10.06 -6.33 7.74
N GLN A 92 -11.39 -6.27 7.74
CA GLN A 92 -12.17 -5.02 7.72
C GLN A 92 -11.73 -4.00 8.78
N THR A 93 -11.41 -4.45 10.00
CA THR A 93 -10.93 -3.58 11.08
C THR A 93 -9.68 -2.81 10.69
N VAL A 94 -8.77 -3.45 9.96
CA VAL A 94 -7.50 -2.86 9.54
C VAL A 94 -7.72 -1.86 8.40
N PHE A 95 -8.53 -2.21 7.41
CA PHE A 95 -8.94 -1.27 6.35
C PHE A 95 -9.63 -0.04 6.96
N ARG A 96 -10.55 -0.25 7.91
CA ARG A 96 -11.22 0.84 8.64
C ARG A 96 -10.21 1.73 9.36
N GLN A 97 -9.21 1.16 10.04
CA GLN A 97 -8.17 1.95 10.73
C GLN A 97 -7.39 2.83 9.76
N VAL A 98 -6.94 2.26 8.63
CA VAL A 98 -6.20 3.02 7.60
C VAL A 98 -7.05 4.12 7.01
N LEU A 99 -8.26 3.81 6.53
CA LEU A 99 -9.15 4.81 5.93
C LEU A 99 -9.52 5.92 6.93
N THR A 100 -9.78 5.56 8.20
CA THR A 100 -10.05 6.53 9.26
C THR A 100 -8.85 7.44 9.52
N LEU A 101 -7.62 6.90 9.51
CA LEU A 101 -6.41 7.69 9.67
C LEU A 101 -6.23 8.68 8.50
N LEU A 102 -6.41 8.22 7.26
CA LEU A 102 -6.28 9.04 6.04
C LEU A 102 -7.35 10.14 5.96
N ALA A 103 -8.53 9.91 6.55
CA ALA A 103 -9.59 10.89 6.64
C ALA A 103 -9.27 12.06 7.61
N LYS A 104 -8.37 11.87 8.58
CA LYS A 104 -8.05 12.91 9.58
C LYS A 104 -7.26 14.06 8.94
N PRO A 105 -7.72 15.33 9.07
CA PRO A 105 -6.96 16.49 8.58
C PRO A 105 -5.55 16.57 9.17
N SER A 106 -5.38 16.21 10.45
CA SER A 106 -4.10 16.22 11.15
C SER A 106 -3.08 15.18 10.64
N ALA A 107 -3.53 14.19 9.86
CA ALA A 107 -2.64 13.21 9.25
C ALA A 107 -2.00 13.73 7.95
N ARG A 108 -2.59 14.77 7.33
CA ARG A 108 -2.19 15.28 6.02
C ARG A 108 -1.03 16.31 6.14
N PRO A 109 -0.08 16.33 5.20
CA PRO A 109 0.10 15.39 4.09
C PRO A 109 0.59 14.02 4.56
N VAL A 110 0.01 12.96 4.00
CA VAL A 110 0.28 11.56 4.36
C VAL A 110 0.78 10.80 3.14
N ILE A 111 1.79 9.94 3.36
CA ILE A 111 2.19 8.91 2.41
C ILE A 111 1.73 7.57 2.97
N TYR A 112 1.20 6.69 2.12
CA TYR A 112 0.98 5.29 2.46
C TYR A 112 1.62 4.41 1.39
N HIS A 113 2.31 3.35 1.79
CA HIS A 113 3.05 2.50 0.87
C HIS A 113 3.06 1.05 1.34
N CYS A 114 3.44 0.13 0.45
CA CYS A 114 3.72 -1.26 0.76
C CYS A 114 5.15 -1.60 0.29
N ALA A 115 5.45 -2.85 -0.07
CA ALA A 115 6.77 -3.20 -0.58
C ALA A 115 6.96 -2.79 -2.05
N GLY A 116 5.98 -3.07 -2.90
CA GLY A 116 6.05 -2.81 -4.35
C GLY A 116 5.10 -1.71 -4.83
N GLY A 117 4.48 -0.94 -3.94
CA GLY A 117 3.54 0.13 -4.29
C GLY A 117 2.25 -0.30 -5.02
N LYS A 118 2.07 -1.58 -5.35
CA LYS A 118 0.99 -2.08 -6.21
C LYS A 118 -0.18 -2.67 -5.44
N ASP A 119 0.01 -3.79 -4.75
CA ASP A 119 -1.13 -4.58 -4.27
C ASP A 119 -1.86 -3.93 -3.10
N ARG A 120 -1.21 -3.84 -1.94
CA ARG A 120 -1.80 -3.30 -0.70
C ARG A 120 -2.11 -1.80 -0.83
N THR A 121 -1.20 -1.04 -1.42
CA THR A 121 -1.41 0.38 -1.73
C THR A 121 -2.55 0.57 -2.73
N GLY A 122 -2.61 -0.26 -3.78
CA GLY A 122 -3.64 -0.20 -4.80
C GLY A 122 -5.03 -0.50 -4.27
N VAL A 123 -5.19 -1.50 -3.38
CA VAL A 123 -6.49 -1.77 -2.75
C VAL A 123 -6.97 -0.58 -1.90
N ILE A 124 -6.08 0.05 -1.11
CA ILE A 124 -6.45 1.28 -0.38
C ILE A 124 -6.82 2.42 -1.33
N SER A 125 -6.04 2.62 -2.40
CA SER A 125 -6.28 3.67 -3.39
C SER A 125 -7.62 3.48 -4.08
N ALA A 126 -7.93 2.25 -4.50
CA ALA A 126 -9.20 1.89 -5.10
C ALA A 126 -10.39 2.17 -4.17
N LEU A 127 -10.29 1.80 -2.88
CA LEU A 127 -11.33 2.11 -1.90
C LEU A 127 -11.51 3.62 -1.69
N LEU A 128 -10.41 4.39 -1.64
CA LEU A 128 -10.48 5.85 -1.49
C LEU A 128 -11.14 6.53 -2.69
N LEU A 129 -10.80 6.08 -3.91
CA LEU A 129 -11.38 6.60 -5.14
C LEU A 129 -12.87 6.23 -5.27
N ASP A 130 -13.25 5.00 -4.91
CA ASP A 130 -14.64 4.56 -4.89
C ASP A 130 -15.47 5.37 -3.87
N ILE A 131 -14.93 5.62 -2.67
CA ILE A 131 -15.54 6.52 -1.67
C ILE A 131 -15.67 7.95 -2.20
N ALA A 132 -14.73 8.41 -3.02
CA ALA A 132 -14.77 9.73 -3.66
C ALA A 132 -15.73 9.80 -4.87
N GLY A 133 -16.36 8.68 -5.25
CA GLY A 133 -17.34 8.61 -6.34
C GLY A 133 -16.73 8.49 -7.75
N VAL A 134 -15.47 8.07 -7.86
CA VAL A 134 -14.83 7.77 -9.14
C VAL A 134 -15.40 6.46 -9.70
N ASP A 135 -15.63 6.39 -11.02
CA ASP A 135 -16.14 5.18 -11.65
C ASP A 135 -15.12 4.02 -11.62
N ARG A 136 -15.64 2.79 -11.63
CA ARG A 136 -14.84 1.59 -11.41
C ARG A 136 -13.86 1.31 -12.54
N GLU A 137 -14.23 1.67 -13.77
CA GLU A 137 -13.39 1.57 -14.95
C GLU A 137 -12.15 2.45 -14.80
N THR A 138 -12.32 3.73 -14.43
CA THR A 138 -11.23 4.66 -14.13
C THR A 138 -10.35 4.16 -12.98
N ILE A 139 -10.94 3.61 -11.91
CA ILE A 139 -10.18 3.02 -10.80
C ILE A 139 -9.33 1.83 -11.27
N ALA A 140 -9.90 0.96 -12.12
CA ALA A 140 -9.19 -0.20 -12.65
C ALA A 140 -8.06 0.22 -13.60
N GLU A 141 -8.27 1.28 -14.39
CA GLU A 141 -7.24 1.88 -15.24
C GLU A 141 -6.09 2.45 -14.42
N ASP A 142 -6.38 3.27 -13.40
CA ASP A 142 -5.40 3.82 -12.47
C ASP A 142 -4.56 2.71 -11.81
N TYR A 143 -5.23 1.69 -11.26
CA TYR A 143 -4.55 0.52 -10.70
C TYR A 143 -3.64 -0.17 -11.74
N SER A 144 -4.11 -0.30 -12.98
CA SER A 144 -3.37 -0.98 -14.06
C SER A 144 -2.11 -0.21 -14.49
N LEU A 145 -2.04 1.11 -14.28
CA LEU A 145 -0.84 1.91 -14.57
C LEU A 145 0.36 1.48 -13.73
N THR A 146 0.13 0.92 -12.53
CA THR A 146 1.21 0.38 -11.68
C THR A 146 2.06 -0.67 -12.40
N ALA A 147 1.48 -1.43 -13.35
CA ALA A 147 2.21 -2.41 -14.14
C ALA A 147 3.36 -1.80 -14.96
N ARG A 148 3.23 -0.54 -15.37
CA ARG A 148 4.27 0.20 -16.12
C ARG A 148 5.52 0.48 -15.29
N TYR A 149 5.42 0.40 -13.97
CA TYR A 149 6.50 0.72 -13.03
C TYR A 149 7.10 -0.52 -12.36
N LEU A 150 6.60 -1.72 -12.67
CA LEU A 150 7.10 -2.99 -12.11
C LEU A 150 8.48 -3.42 -12.65
N TYR A 151 9.01 -2.78 -13.68
CA TYR A 151 10.27 -3.17 -14.33
C TYR A 151 11.54 -2.96 -13.48
N ASN A 152 11.42 -2.39 -12.27
CA ASN A 152 12.54 -2.14 -11.35
C ASN A 152 12.44 -2.91 -10.02
N VAL A 153 11.66 -4.00 -9.98
CA VAL A 153 11.36 -4.79 -8.77
C VAL A 153 11.95 -6.22 -8.81
N ILE A 154 12.85 -6.51 -9.77
CA ILE A 154 13.58 -7.79 -9.86
C ILE A 154 15.08 -7.56 -9.64
#